data_AF-A0AA35PPP1-F1
#
_entry.id   AF-A0AA35PPP1-F1
#
_cell.length_a   1.000
_cell.length_b   1.000
_cell.length_c   1.000
_cell.angle_alpha   90.00
_cell.angle_beta   90.00
_cell.angle_gamma   90.00
#
_symmetry.space_group_name_H-M   'P 1'
#
loop_
_entity.id
_entity.type
_entity.pdbx_description
1 polymer ?
#
loop_
_entity_poly.entity_id
_entity_poly.type
_entity_poly.pdbx_seq_one_letter_code
_entity_poly.pdbx_strand_id
1 'polypeptide(L)'
;MGIIVVSYPDRGWHLTNYLLIILKAEAMSGGEAALAYDQAFRERAAGDDTARWDIKDDDVWSELVAPFFKKGSDNVKQSKYQSKAPKRSCWEYNNSSCFREKCRFAHECERCSGSHPTTKCFRGRKFFRGSRRSGAGTSQDKREAGASTGSFGTQQSKNNAHK
;
A
#
# COMPACT_ATOMS: atom_id res chain seq x y z
N MET A 1 28.22 2.73 29.90
CA MET A 1 28.00 4.15 29.53
C MET A 1 27.64 5.05 30.72
N GLY A 2 28.03 4.73 31.97
CA GLY A 2 27.65 5.53 33.14
C GLY A 2 28.55 6.74 33.43
N ILE A 3 29.83 6.68 33.04
CA ILE A 3 30.83 7.69 33.45
C ILE A 3 30.66 9.01 32.67
N ILE A 4 30.45 8.95 31.36
CA ILE A 4 30.35 10.15 30.50
C ILE A 4 29.07 10.94 30.77
N VAL A 5 27.96 10.27 31.07
CA VAL A 5 26.67 10.90 31.40
C VAL A 5 26.74 11.64 32.74
N VAL A 6 27.50 11.11 33.70
CA VAL A 6 27.71 11.76 35.01
C VAL A 6 28.59 12.99 34.88
N SER A 7 29.60 12.96 34.00
CA SER A 7 30.51 14.09 33.76
C SER A 7 29.88 15.18 32.89
N TYR A 8 29.02 14.81 31.94
CA TYR A 8 28.40 15.73 30.98
C TYR A 8 26.91 15.40 30.79
N PRO A 9 26.06 15.75 31.77
CA PRO A 9 24.64 15.38 31.77
C PRO A 9 23.89 15.91 30.55
N ASP A 10 24.21 17.13 30.09
CA ASP A 10 23.62 17.74 28.89
C ASP A 10 23.97 16.99 27.61
N ARG A 11 25.10 16.26 27.59
CA ARG A 11 25.50 15.40 26.46
C ARG A 11 24.96 13.97 26.56
N GLY A 12 24.41 13.58 27.70
CA GLY A 12 23.94 12.21 27.92
C GLY A 12 22.85 11.77 26.96
N TRP A 13 21.91 12.67 26.64
CA TRP A 13 20.82 12.35 25.72
C TRP A 13 21.34 12.11 24.28
N HIS A 14 22.34 12.89 23.83
CA HIS A 14 22.95 12.72 22.52
C HIS A 14 23.61 11.34 22.38
N LEU A 15 24.40 10.95 23.38
CA LEU A 15 25.05 9.63 23.40
C LEU A 15 24.06 8.48 23.54
N THR A 16 22.95 8.69 24.25
CA THR A 16 21.88 7.70 24.35
C THR A 16 21.22 7.49 22.98
N ASN A 17 20.92 8.57 22.25
CA ASN A 17 20.37 8.46 20.90
C ASN A 17 21.33 7.82 19.91
N TYR A 18 22.63 8.15 20.00
CA TYR A 18 23.66 7.47 19.23
C TYR A 18 23.63 5.96 19.43
N LEU A 19 23.58 5.51 20.69
CA LEU A 19 23.46 4.09 21.01
C LEU A 19 22.19 3.46 20.41
N LEU A 20 21.05 4.17 20.48
CA LEU A 20 19.80 3.71 19.88
C LEU A 20 19.91 3.56 18.34
N ILE A 21 20.66 4.45 17.68
CA ILE A 21 20.93 4.36 16.23
C ILE A 21 21.74 3.10 15.91
N ILE A 22 22.79 2.80 16.67
CA ILE A 22 23.61 1.59 16.49
C ILE A 22 22.79 0.32 16.71
N LEU A 23 22.02 0.26 17.80
CA LEU A 23 21.16 -0.88 18.09
C LEU A 23 20.10 -1.08 16.99
N LYS A 24 19.60 0.02 16.41
CA LYS A 24 18.70 -0.04 15.26
C LYS A 24 19.41 -0.59 14.02
N ALA A 25 20.65 -0.17 13.75
CA ALA A 25 21.44 -0.72 12.65
C ALA A 25 21.63 -2.24 12.83
N GLU A 26 22.00 -2.69 14.03
CA GLU A 26 22.18 -4.11 14.35
C GLU A 26 20.88 -4.91 14.13
N ALA A 27 19.75 -4.40 14.63
CA ALA A 27 18.45 -5.05 14.46
C ALA A 27 18.06 -5.19 12.98
N MET A 28 18.36 -4.19 12.15
CA MET A 28 17.95 -4.14 10.74
C MET A 28 18.90 -4.90 9.80
N SER A 29 20.21 -4.82 10.05
CA SER A 29 21.28 -5.22 9.11
C SER A 29 22.27 -6.24 9.68
N GLY A 30 22.22 -6.51 10.98
CA GLY A 30 23.18 -7.37 11.68
C GLY A 30 24.33 -6.59 12.31
N GLY A 31 25.10 -7.28 13.16
CA GLY A 31 26.17 -6.67 13.95
C GLY A 31 27.32 -6.11 13.11
N GLU A 32 27.67 -6.77 12.01
CA GLU A 32 28.79 -6.32 11.14
C GLU A 32 28.51 -4.94 10.52
N ALA A 33 27.32 -4.75 9.94
CA ALA A 33 26.89 -3.47 9.38
C ALA A 33 26.74 -2.38 10.47
N ALA A 34 26.31 -2.76 11.67
CA ALA A 34 26.25 -1.84 12.81
C ALA A 34 27.65 -1.38 13.26
N LEU A 35 28.63 -2.28 13.29
CA LEU A 35 30.03 -1.95 13.61
C LEU A 35 30.66 -1.07 12.53
N ALA A 36 30.44 -1.39 11.25
CA ALA A 36 30.93 -0.58 10.14
C ALA A 36 30.36 0.85 10.19
N TYR A 37 29.07 0.97 10.51
CA TYR A 37 28.42 2.27 10.73
C TYR A 37 29.02 3.02 11.94
N ASP A 38 29.18 2.36 13.09
CA ASP A 38 29.77 2.95 14.31
C ASP A 38 31.17 3.50 14.03
N GLN A 39 32.01 2.74 13.34
CA GLN A 39 33.36 3.16 12.97
C GLN A 39 33.35 4.38 12.03
N ALA A 40 32.64 4.30 10.91
CA ALA A 40 32.60 5.38 9.93
C ALA A 40 32.04 6.68 10.51
N PHE A 41 31.02 6.58 11.38
CA PHE A 41 30.47 7.73 12.09
C PHE A 41 31.51 8.38 13.01
N ARG A 42 32.25 7.59 13.79
CA ARG A 42 33.25 8.13 14.73
C ARG A 42 34.44 8.75 14.02
N GLU A 43 34.88 8.17 12.91
CA GLU A 43 35.95 8.74 12.08
C GLU A 43 35.55 10.12 11.54
N ARG A 44 34.31 10.27 11.06
CA ARG A 44 33.76 11.56 10.62
C ARG A 44 33.63 12.55 11.78
N ALA A 45 33.08 12.11 12.91
CA ALA A 45 32.91 12.94 14.09
C ALA A 45 34.24 13.36 14.74
N ALA A 46 35.32 12.60 14.55
CA ALA A 46 36.65 12.98 15.00
C ALA A 46 37.26 14.14 14.21
N GLY A 47 36.83 14.33 12.96
CA GLY A 47 37.22 15.46 12.12
C GLY A 47 36.28 16.67 12.22
N ASP A 48 35.15 16.54 12.90
CA ASP A 48 34.12 17.57 13.01
C ASP A 48 33.68 17.77 14.47
N ASP A 49 34.19 18.84 15.09
CA ASP A 49 33.84 19.23 16.45
C ASP A 49 32.36 19.62 16.62
N THR A 50 31.64 19.85 15.51
CA THR A 50 30.21 20.20 15.49
C THR A 50 29.30 18.99 15.28
N ALA A 51 29.88 17.79 15.13
CA ALA A 51 29.15 16.56 14.85
C ALA A 51 28.03 16.32 15.88
N ARG A 52 26.83 16.03 15.37
CA ARG A 52 25.62 15.78 16.16
C ARG A 52 25.43 14.30 16.38
N TRP A 53 25.83 13.81 17.56
CA TRP A 53 25.73 12.39 17.94
C TRP A 53 24.29 11.89 18.10
N ASP A 54 23.32 12.79 18.31
CA ASP A 54 21.90 12.45 18.41
C ASP A 54 21.23 12.15 17.07
N ILE A 55 21.87 12.51 15.95
CA ILE A 55 21.29 12.42 14.62
C ILE A 55 22.04 11.34 13.84
N LYS A 56 21.29 10.50 13.12
CA LYS A 56 21.88 9.52 12.24
C LYS A 56 22.47 10.23 11.01
N ASP A 57 23.66 9.84 10.59
CA ASP A 57 24.21 10.24 9.31
C ASP A 57 23.50 9.46 8.18
N ASP A 58 22.64 10.13 7.41
CA ASP A 58 21.84 9.52 6.34
C ASP A 58 22.71 8.95 5.20
N ASP A 59 23.83 9.59 4.88
CA ASP A 59 24.73 9.17 3.80
C ASP A 59 25.38 7.84 4.17
N VAL A 60 26.05 7.80 5.33
CA VAL A 60 26.73 6.59 5.84
C VAL A 60 25.71 5.48 6.11
N TRP A 61 24.52 5.82 6.60
CA TRP A 61 23.45 4.86 6.85
C TRP A 61 22.97 4.19 5.55
N SER A 62 22.79 4.97 4.49
CA SER A 62 22.33 4.45 3.20
C SER A 62 23.34 3.52 2.54
N GLU A 63 24.63 3.75 2.76
CA GLU A 63 25.72 2.95 2.20
C GLU A 63 25.97 1.68 3.00
N LEU A 64 26.04 1.77 4.33
CA LEU A 64 26.52 0.67 5.17
C LEU A 64 25.41 -0.17 5.81
N VAL A 65 24.21 0.40 6.00
CA VAL A 65 23.12 -0.25 6.76
C VAL A 65 21.96 -0.64 5.84
N ALA A 66 21.53 0.27 4.96
CA ALA A 66 20.37 0.05 4.08
C ALA A 66 20.46 -1.16 3.13
N PRO A 67 21.63 -1.52 2.56
CA PRO A 67 21.73 -2.67 1.64
C PRO A 67 21.45 -4.01 2.32
N PHE A 68 21.73 -4.09 3.62
CA PHE A 68 21.63 -5.31 4.42
C PHE A 68 20.32 -5.44 5.17
N PHE A 69 19.36 -4.52 4.95
CA PHE A 69 18.02 -4.65 5.51
C PHE A 69 17.51 -6.05 5.22
N LYS A 70 17.32 -6.83 6.30
CA LYS A 70 16.73 -8.16 6.21
C LYS A 70 15.39 -8.00 5.52
N LYS A 71 15.34 -8.30 4.22
CA LYS A 71 14.08 -8.53 3.50
C LYS A 71 13.38 -9.56 4.35
N GLY A 72 12.28 -9.14 4.98
CA GLY A 72 11.60 -9.94 5.99
C GLY A 72 11.51 -11.36 5.50
N SER A 73 12.20 -12.27 6.18
CA SER A 73 12.28 -13.71 5.93
C SER A 73 11.23 -14.17 4.91
N ASP A 74 11.65 -14.36 3.66
CA ASP A 74 10.91 -15.04 2.58
C ASP A 74 10.76 -16.55 2.89
N ASN A 75 10.38 -16.88 4.11
CA ASN A 75 10.02 -18.22 4.60
C ASN A 75 8.62 -18.22 5.22
N VAL A 76 7.77 -17.28 4.83
CA VAL A 76 6.33 -17.53 4.84
C VAL A 76 6.05 -18.38 3.61
N LYS A 77 5.85 -19.68 3.82
CA LYS A 77 5.33 -20.62 2.80
C LYS A 77 4.27 -19.88 1.98
N GLN A 78 4.59 -19.57 0.73
CA GLN A 78 3.67 -18.94 -0.21
C GLN A 78 2.45 -19.86 -0.31
N SER A 79 1.42 -19.53 0.45
CA SER A 79 0.09 -20.08 0.28
C SER A 79 -0.29 -19.85 -1.18
N LYS A 80 -0.67 -20.91 -1.89
CA LYS A 80 -1.14 -20.89 -3.29
C LYS A 80 -2.45 -20.13 -3.49
N TYR A 81 -2.88 -19.30 -2.54
CA TYR A 81 -3.90 -18.30 -2.76
C TYR A 81 -3.24 -17.06 -3.39
N GLN A 82 -3.08 -17.12 -4.70
CA GLN A 82 -2.96 -15.94 -5.55
C GLN A 82 -4.27 -15.15 -5.41
N SER A 83 -4.44 -14.40 -4.33
CA SER A 83 -5.32 -13.24 -4.36
C SER A 83 -4.73 -12.36 -5.46
N LYS A 84 -5.44 -12.25 -6.59
CA LYS A 84 -5.04 -11.37 -7.69
C LYS A 84 -4.83 -10.01 -7.05
N ALA A 85 -3.58 -9.59 -6.89
CA ALA A 85 -3.27 -8.29 -6.34
C ALA A 85 -4.10 -7.27 -7.13
N PRO A 86 -4.79 -6.33 -6.47
CA PRO A 86 -5.65 -5.38 -7.17
C PRO A 86 -4.82 -4.71 -8.26
N LYS A 87 -5.32 -4.76 -9.50
CA LYS A 87 -4.63 -4.13 -10.64
C LYS A 87 -4.53 -2.65 -10.30
N ARG A 88 -3.30 -2.14 -10.12
CA ARG A 88 -3.08 -0.71 -9.88
C ARG A 88 -3.68 0.09 -11.05
N SER A 89 -4.30 1.22 -10.74
CA SER A 89 -4.86 2.13 -11.75
C SER A 89 -3.77 2.69 -12.66
N CYS A 90 -4.11 2.95 -13.92
CA CYS A 90 -3.22 3.59 -14.88
C CYS A 90 -3.19 5.10 -14.60
N TRP A 91 -2.06 5.58 -14.09
CA TRP A 91 -1.87 7.01 -13.80
C TRP A 91 -2.00 7.89 -15.06
N GLU A 92 -1.45 7.44 -16.19
CA GLU A 92 -1.48 8.17 -17.47
C GLU A 92 -2.91 8.26 -18.04
N TYR A 93 -3.70 7.20 -17.89
CA TYR A 93 -5.14 7.24 -18.18
C TYR A 93 -5.84 8.27 -17.31
N ASN A 94 -5.54 8.32 -16.01
CA ASN A 94 -6.23 9.20 -15.07
C ASN A 94 -5.89 10.69 -15.22
N ASN A 95 -4.70 11.04 -15.71
CA ASN A 95 -4.24 12.42 -15.84
C ASN A 95 -4.35 13.02 -17.24
N SER A 96 -4.33 12.20 -18.30
CA SER A 96 -4.46 12.67 -19.67
C SER A 96 -5.24 11.66 -20.52
N SER A 97 -4.53 10.78 -21.19
CA SER A 97 -5.04 9.71 -22.05
C SER A 97 -3.91 8.70 -22.24
N CYS A 98 -4.16 7.43 -21.89
CA CYS A 98 -3.18 6.38 -22.09
C CYS A 98 -3.15 5.94 -23.57
N PHE A 99 -1.99 6.02 -24.23
CA PHE A 99 -1.81 5.65 -25.64
C PHE A 99 -1.36 4.20 -25.86
N ARG A 100 -1.34 3.38 -24.80
CA ARG A 100 -0.85 2.00 -24.87
C ARG A 100 -1.97 1.07 -25.35
N GLU A 101 -1.75 0.37 -26.45
CA GLU A 101 -2.73 -0.60 -27.00
C GLU A 101 -3.09 -1.72 -26.01
N LYS A 102 -2.11 -2.17 -25.21
CA LYS A 102 -2.29 -3.16 -24.13
C LYS A 102 -1.71 -2.62 -22.83
N CYS A 103 -2.51 -1.82 -22.12
CA CYS A 103 -2.09 -1.28 -20.82
C CYS A 103 -2.09 -2.36 -19.74
N ARG A 104 -0.97 -2.49 -19.01
CA ARG A 104 -0.83 -3.41 -17.85
C ARG A 104 -1.67 -2.95 -16.64
N PHE A 105 -1.98 -1.67 -16.57
CA PHE A 105 -2.69 -1.05 -15.46
C PHE A 105 -4.19 -0.90 -15.78
N ALA A 106 -5.03 -0.88 -14.74
CA ALA A 106 -6.48 -0.76 -14.92
C ALA A 106 -6.86 0.66 -15.38
N HIS A 107 -7.67 0.77 -16.44
CA HIS A 107 -8.24 2.04 -16.90
C HIS A 107 -9.50 2.39 -16.09
N GLU A 108 -9.28 2.60 -14.80
CA GLU A 108 -10.31 2.92 -13.81
C GLU A 108 -9.97 4.23 -13.08
N CYS A 109 -11.00 5.03 -12.82
CA CYS A 109 -10.89 6.27 -12.07
C CYS A 109 -10.38 6.01 -10.65
N GLU A 110 -9.30 6.68 -10.23
CA GLU A 110 -8.76 6.54 -8.87
C GLU A 110 -9.72 7.00 -7.77
N ARG A 111 -10.67 7.88 -8.09
CA ARG A 111 -11.60 8.44 -7.09
C ARG A 111 -12.86 7.61 -6.90
N CYS A 112 -13.34 6.94 -7.95
CA CYS A 112 -14.63 6.27 -7.90
C CYS A 112 -14.68 4.94 -8.65
N SER A 113 -13.52 4.40 -9.04
CA SER A 113 -13.33 3.13 -9.75
C SER A 113 -14.24 2.95 -10.98
N GLY A 114 -14.59 4.06 -11.65
CA GLY A 114 -15.44 4.05 -12.84
C GLY A 114 -14.63 4.07 -14.13
N SER A 115 -15.26 3.72 -15.25
CA SER A 115 -14.67 3.71 -16.60
C SER A 115 -14.53 5.11 -17.21
N HIS A 116 -13.92 6.04 -16.47
CA HIS A 116 -13.54 7.37 -16.94
C HIS A 116 -12.22 7.78 -16.28
N PRO A 117 -11.43 8.68 -16.88
CA PRO A 117 -10.22 9.20 -16.24
C PRO A 117 -10.58 10.12 -15.08
N THR A 118 -9.69 10.25 -14.09
CA THR A 118 -9.89 11.16 -12.94
C THR A 118 -10.23 12.60 -13.36
N THR A 119 -9.68 13.08 -14.48
CA THR A 119 -9.98 14.40 -15.08
C THR A 119 -11.46 14.60 -15.42
N LYS A 120 -12.17 13.54 -15.81
CA LYS A 120 -13.60 13.56 -16.18
C LYS A 120 -14.50 13.06 -15.05
N CYS A 121 -13.97 12.90 -13.84
CA CYS A 121 -14.73 12.36 -12.72
C CYS A 121 -15.72 13.37 -12.15
N PHE A 122 -17.02 13.09 -12.31
CA PHE A 122 -18.10 13.91 -11.79
C PHE A 122 -18.17 13.91 -10.25
N ARG A 123 -17.80 12.79 -9.61
CA ARG A 123 -17.72 12.70 -8.13
C ARG A 123 -16.56 13.51 -7.54
N GLY A 124 -15.67 14.04 -8.40
CA GLY A 124 -14.49 14.82 -8.03
C GLY A 124 -14.68 16.34 -8.00
N ARG A 125 -15.86 16.88 -8.39
CA ARG A 125 -16.16 18.31 -8.18
C ARG A 125 -16.69 18.54 -6.76
N LYS A 126 -15.81 18.40 -5.77
CA LYS A 126 -16.04 18.99 -4.45
C LYS A 126 -14.77 19.65 -3.96
N PHE A 127 -14.78 20.98 -4.03
CA PHE A 127 -14.13 21.84 -3.04
C PHE A 127 -14.45 21.31 -1.64
N PHE A 128 -13.46 21.38 -0.77
CA PHE A 128 -13.52 20.99 0.64
C PHE A 128 -14.89 21.32 1.26
N ARG A 129 -15.70 20.29 1.54
CA ARG A 129 -16.82 20.38 2.49
C ARG A 129 -16.87 19.11 3.31
N GLY A 130 -16.52 19.28 4.57
CA GLY A 130 -16.49 18.24 5.57
C GLY A 130 -17.87 17.69 5.93
N SER A 131 -17.79 16.71 6.82
CA SER A 131 -18.84 16.00 7.55
C SER A 131 -19.70 14.98 6.79
N ARG A 132 -19.52 13.74 7.28
CA ARG A 132 -20.26 12.51 7.04
C ARG A 132 -21.77 12.73 6.93
N ARG A 133 -22.42 11.94 6.07
CA ARG A 133 -23.66 11.25 6.42
C ARG A 133 -23.71 9.90 5.72
N SER A 134 -23.78 8.87 6.55
CA SER A 134 -24.11 7.49 6.23
C SER A 134 -25.47 7.43 5.53
N GLY A 135 -25.60 6.53 4.56
CA GLY A 135 -26.87 6.23 3.90
C GLY A 135 -26.72 5.00 3.04
N ALA A 136 -27.09 3.86 3.61
CA ALA A 136 -27.26 2.60 2.91
C ALA A 136 -28.29 2.75 1.79
N GLY A 137 -27.99 2.18 0.61
CA GLY A 137 -28.90 2.08 -0.51
C GLY A 137 -28.67 0.75 -1.21
N THR A 138 -29.42 -0.26 -0.81
CA THR A 138 -29.54 -1.56 -1.47
C THR A 138 -30.26 -1.40 -2.80
N SER A 139 -29.59 -1.73 -3.90
CA SER A 139 -30.20 -1.89 -5.22
C SER A 139 -30.82 -3.28 -5.33
N GLN A 140 -32.15 -3.36 -5.34
CA GLN A 140 -32.89 -4.52 -5.85
C GLN A 140 -33.68 -4.04 -7.08
N ASP A 141 -33.09 -4.19 -8.26
CA ASP A 141 -33.82 -4.07 -9.53
C ASP A 141 -34.48 -5.41 -9.86
N LYS A 142 -35.79 -5.36 -9.80
CA LYS A 142 -36.77 -6.40 -10.09
C LYS A 142 -36.94 -6.50 -11.60
N ARG A 143 -36.54 -7.61 -12.23
CA ARG A 143 -36.90 -7.93 -13.62
C ARG A 143 -38.22 -8.71 -13.59
N GLU A 144 -39.30 -8.05 -13.99
CA GLU A 144 -40.60 -8.69 -14.22
C GLU A 144 -40.64 -9.27 -15.62
N ALA A 145 -40.79 -10.60 -15.69
CA ALA A 145 -41.21 -11.33 -16.87
C ALA A 145 -42.74 -11.33 -16.92
N GLY A 146 -43.32 -10.78 -17.97
CA GLY A 146 -44.75 -10.85 -18.25
C GLY A 146 -45.04 -11.89 -19.33
N ALA A 147 -45.91 -12.86 -19.02
CA ALA A 147 -46.89 -13.42 -19.95
C ALA A 147 -47.86 -14.36 -19.18
N SER A 148 -48.92 -13.75 -18.68
CA SER A 148 -50.32 -14.21 -18.56
C SER A 148 -50.64 -15.72 -18.49
N THR A 149 -51.19 -16.10 -17.34
CA THR A 149 -52.12 -17.22 -17.14
C THR A 149 -53.50 -16.91 -17.70
N GLY A 150 -54.13 -17.89 -18.36
CA GLY A 150 -55.56 -17.89 -18.70
C GLY A 150 -56.04 -19.32 -18.92
N SER A 151 -56.66 -19.89 -17.89
CA SER A 151 -57.27 -21.22 -17.86
C SER A 151 -58.66 -21.20 -18.50
N PHE A 152 -59.04 -22.18 -19.31
CA PHE A 152 -60.41 -22.71 -19.41
C PHE A 152 -60.36 -24.08 -20.12
N GLY A 153 -60.95 -25.10 -19.49
CA GLY A 153 -60.91 -26.49 -19.95
C GLY A 153 -61.97 -26.85 -20.99
N THR A 154 -61.90 -28.09 -21.49
CA THR A 154 -63.01 -29.06 -21.68
C THR A 154 -62.62 -30.13 -22.70
N GLN A 155 -62.57 -31.37 -22.20
CA GLN A 155 -63.00 -32.67 -22.77
C GLN A 155 -62.68 -33.12 -24.20
N GLN A 156 -62.44 -34.44 -24.27
CA GLN A 156 -62.80 -35.38 -25.36
C GLN A 156 -61.94 -35.28 -26.64
N SER A 157 -61.61 -36.33 -27.39
CA SER A 157 -61.90 -37.77 -27.38
C SER A 157 -61.19 -38.34 -28.62
N LYS A 158 -60.67 -39.57 -28.53
CA LYS A 158 -60.62 -40.59 -29.60
C LYS A 158 -59.72 -40.40 -30.85
N ASN A 159 -58.86 -41.41 -31.00
CA ASN A 159 -58.77 -42.35 -32.13
C ASN A 159 -57.90 -42.04 -33.37
N ASN A 160 -56.98 -43.00 -33.59
CA ASN A 160 -56.67 -43.75 -34.82
C ASN A 160 -56.18 -43.06 -36.12
N ALA A 161 -54.97 -43.51 -36.50
CA ALA A 161 -54.66 -44.30 -37.70
C ALA A 161 -54.50 -43.64 -39.09
N HIS A 162 -53.57 -44.28 -39.83
CA HIS A 162 -53.25 -44.22 -41.27
C HIS A 162 -52.49 -42.96 -41.74
N LYS A 163 -51.25 -43.10 -42.22
CA LYS A 163 -50.81 -43.64 -43.54
C LYS A 163 -51.28 -42.77 -44.69
#